data_AF-A0A3D3YRG0-F1
#
_entry.id   AF-A0A3D3YRG0-F1
#
_cell.length_a   1.000
_cell.length_b   1.000
_cell.length_c   1.000
_cell.angle_alpha   90.00
_cell.angle_beta   90.00
_cell.angle_gamma   90.00
#
_symmetry.space_group_name_H-M   'P 1'
#
loop_
_entity.id
_entity.type
_entity.pdbx_description
1 polymer ?
#
loop_
_entity_poly.entity_id
_entity_poly.type
_entity_poly.pdbx_seq_one_letter_code
_entity_poly.pdbx_strand_id
1 'polypeptide(L)'
;ISPNTIIFVDEPYMVSLGSALVSLPREKVISLLEEVFRGISGLKGVHCCGNTDWSVLLETSADIISFDAYNHARSLSLYPSEVKSFLERKGTIAWGIVPNDEPSLAEETAASLKDRLEEAMAPFTRDGVPFRKLVRQGLLTPGCGLATLTSEEAAARALELLAELSAEMRKRYP
;
A
#
# COMPACT_ATOMS: atom_id res chain seq x y z
N ILE A 1 -12.63 -20.15 -6.93
CA ILE A 1 -11.95 -18.99 -7.56
C ILE A 1 -12.84 -17.77 -7.31
N SER A 2 -12.27 -16.65 -6.85
CA SER A 2 -13.04 -15.41 -6.61
C SER A 2 -13.64 -14.92 -7.94
N PRO A 3 -14.92 -14.50 -7.99
CA PRO A 3 -15.49 -13.88 -9.19
C PRO A 3 -14.90 -12.48 -9.46
N ASN A 4 -14.28 -11.86 -8.45
CA ASN A 4 -13.65 -10.56 -8.56
C ASN A 4 -12.14 -10.75 -8.79
N THR A 5 -11.67 -10.40 -9.99
CA THR A 5 -10.25 -10.38 -10.34
C THR A 5 -9.62 -9.08 -9.86
N ILE A 6 -8.40 -9.19 -9.31
CA ILE A 6 -7.56 -8.03 -8.97
C ILE A 6 -6.33 -8.09 -9.88
N ILE A 7 -6.01 -6.99 -10.56
CA ILE A 7 -4.78 -6.83 -11.36
C ILE A 7 -4.00 -5.65 -10.79
N PHE A 8 -2.74 -5.87 -10.45
CA PHE A 8 -1.81 -4.82 -10.02
C PHE A 8 -0.94 -4.37 -11.19
N VAL A 9 -0.77 -3.05 -11.30
CA VAL A 9 0.21 -2.40 -12.19
C VAL A 9 1.33 -1.87 -11.30
N ASP A 10 2.56 -2.33 -11.54
CA ASP A 10 3.73 -1.88 -10.79
C ASP A 10 4.33 -0.64 -11.46
N GLU A 11 4.45 0.45 -10.71
CA GLU A 11 5.04 1.71 -11.19
C GLU A 11 6.13 2.23 -10.24
N PRO A 12 7.24 1.49 -10.07
CA PRO A 12 8.32 1.87 -9.17
C PRO A 12 9.04 3.16 -9.62
N TYR A 13 8.92 3.56 -10.89
CA TYR A 13 9.61 4.75 -11.42
C TYR A 13 8.92 6.06 -11.02
N MET A 14 7.71 6.00 -10.47
CA MET A 14 6.99 7.16 -9.92
C MET A 14 7.79 7.92 -8.87
N VAL A 15 8.71 7.26 -8.15
CA VAL A 15 9.65 7.89 -7.21
C VAL A 15 10.51 9.00 -7.85
N SER A 16 10.70 8.96 -9.17
CA SER A 16 11.48 9.95 -9.92
C SER A 16 10.64 11.11 -10.43
N LEU A 17 9.31 11.07 -10.28
CA LEU A 17 8.41 12.12 -10.75
C LEU A 17 8.70 13.45 -10.03
N GLY A 18 8.86 14.52 -10.79
CA GLY A 18 9.22 15.84 -10.26
C GLY A 18 10.72 16.03 -10.01
N SER A 19 11.55 15.02 -10.28
CA SER A 19 13.01 15.18 -10.30
C SER A 19 13.47 15.93 -11.55
N ALA A 20 14.70 16.46 -11.51
CA ALA A 20 15.32 17.12 -12.67
C ALA A 20 15.49 16.19 -13.89
N LEU A 21 15.45 14.86 -13.69
CA LEU A 21 15.61 13.86 -14.73
C LEU A 21 14.28 13.50 -15.40
N VAL A 22 13.14 13.75 -14.74
CA VAL A 22 11.81 13.39 -15.23
C VAL A 22 10.88 14.61 -15.12
N SER A 23 10.85 15.39 -16.18
CA SER A 23 9.95 16.55 -16.32
C SER A 23 8.71 16.17 -17.12
N LEU A 24 7.87 15.31 -16.52
CA LEU A 24 6.53 15.02 -17.05
C LEU A 24 5.50 15.83 -16.28
N PRO A 25 4.57 16.53 -16.96
CA PRO A 25 3.43 17.15 -16.29
C PRO A 25 2.59 16.10 -15.56
N ARG A 26 2.07 16.45 -14.39
CA ARG A 26 1.19 15.61 -13.57
C ARG A 26 0.06 14.99 -14.40
N GLU A 27 -0.61 15.82 -15.18
CA GLU A 27 -1.79 15.45 -15.98
C GLU A 27 -1.43 14.41 -17.04
N LYS A 28 -0.20 14.48 -17.58
CA LYS A 28 0.29 13.51 -18.55
C LYS A 28 0.51 12.15 -17.91
N VAL A 29 1.06 12.10 -16.69
CA VAL A 29 1.24 10.85 -15.94
C VAL A 29 -0.10 10.21 -15.63
N ILE A 30 -1.06 10.98 -15.11
CA ILE A 30 -2.43 10.50 -14.84
C ILE A 30 -3.05 9.93 -16.12
N SER A 31 -2.98 10.68 -17.23
CA SER A 31 -3.54 10.24 -18.51
C SER A 31 -2.96 8.91 -18.99
N LEU A 32 -1.67 8.65 -18.79
CA LEU A 32 -1.01 7.41 -19.19
C LEU A 32 -1.45 6.24 -18.30
N LEU A 33 -1.50 6.44 -16.98
CA LEU A 33 -2.00 5.43 -16.05
C LEU A 33 -3.47 5.07 -16.34
N GLU A 34 -4.30 6.07 -16.65
CA GLU A 34 -5.70 5.86 -17.04
C GLU A 34 -5.85 5.07 -18.34
N GLU A 35 -4.92 5.20 -19.29
CA GLU A 35 -4.91 4.38 -20.50
C GLU A 35 -4.74 2.90 -20.17
N VAL A 36 -3.79 2.56 -19.28
CA VAL A 36 -3.58 1.19 -18.81
C VAL A 36 -4.79 0.70 -18.01
N PHE A 37 -5.27 1.49 -17.06
CA PHE A 37 -6.40 1.15 -16.19
C PHE A 37 -7.73 0.99 -16.91
N ARG A 38 -7.90 1.55 -18.12
CA ARG A 38 -9.07 1.32 -18.97
C ARG A 38 -9.07 -0.06 -19.62
N GLY A 39 -7.89 -0.67 -19.80
CA GLY A 39 -7.76 -2.03 -20.33
C GLY A 39 -8.04 -3.14 -19.30
N ILE A 40 -8.09 -2.80 -18.00
CA ILE A 40 -8.26 -3.75 -16.91
C ILE A 40 -9.75 -3.96 -16.60
N SER A 41 -10.20 -5.21 -16.64
CA SER A 41 -11.51 -5.62 -16.14
C SER A 41 -11.39 -6.14 -14.71
N GLY A 42 -12.29 -5.71 -13.82
CA GLY A 42 -12.23 -6.04 -12.39
C GLY A 42 -11.59 -4.92 -11.57
N LEU A 43 -10.96 -5.28 -10.45
CA LEU A 43 -10.32 -4.34 -9.54
C LEU A 43 -8.90 -4.01 -10.02
N LYS A 44 -8.58 -2.72 -10.06
CA LYS A 44 -7.25 -2.22 -10.43
C LYS A 44 -6.46 -1.78 -9.21
N GLY A 45 -5.34 -2.45 -9.00
CA GLY A 45 -4.33 -2.05 -8.04
C GLY A 45 -3.17 -1.34 -8.72
N VAL A 46 -2.52 -0.44 -7.99
CA VAL A 46 -1.21 0.10 -8.37
C VAL A 46 -0.26 0.00 -7.20
N HIS A 47 0.98 -0.37 -7.48
CA HIS A 47 2.02 -0.54 -6.47
C HIS A 47 3.24 0.35 -6.78
N CYS A 48 3.77 0.99 -5.74
CA CYS A 48 5.04 1.69 -5.79
C CYS A 48 5.80 1.45 -4.48
N CYS A 49 7.01 0.88 -4.56
CA CYS A 49 7.80 0.53 -3.37
C CYS A 49 8.41 1.76 -2.67
N GLY A 50 8.49 2.93 -3.32
CA GLY A 50 9.20 4.11 -2.80
C GLY A 50 8.33 5.32 -2.51
N ASN A 51 8.95 6.35 -1.96
CA ASN A 51 8.30 7.64 -1.74
C ASN A 51 8.08 8.36 -3.07
N THR A 52 6.82 8.67 -3.38
CA THR A 52 6.39 9.37 -4.61
C THR A 52 5.39 10.47 -4.26
N ASP A 53 5.04 11.31 -5.23
CA ASP A 53 3.86 12.16 -5.12
C ASP A 53 2.58 11.30 -5.20
N TRP A 54 2.09 10.85 -4.03
CA TRP A 54 0.92 9.97 -3.94
C TRP A 54 -0.37 10.63 -4.42
N SER A 55 -0.44 11.97 -4.40
CA SER A 55 -1.63 12.67 -4.90
C SER A 55 -1.91 12.34 -6.37
N VAL A 56 -0.89 12.03 -7.17
CA VAL A 56 -1.04 11.60 -8.57
C VAL A 56 -1.78 10.27 -8.66
N LEU A 57 -1.33 9.26 -7.90
CA LEU A 57 -1.94 7.93 -7.90
C LEU A 57 -3.34 7.95 -7.28
N LEU A 58 -3.55 8.75 -6.23
CA LEU A 58 -4.85 8.89 -5.57
C LEU A 58 -5.92 9.55 -6.46
N GLU A 59 -5.50 10.39 -7.41
CA GLU A 59 -6.39 11.04 -8.40
C GLU A 59 -6.81 10.10 -9.54
N THR A 60 -6.10 8.99 -9.74
CA THR A 60 -6.45 8.00 -10.77
C THR A 60 -7.72 7.21 -10.42
N SER A 61 -8.17 6.39 -11.36
CA SER A 61 -9.26 5.43 -11.23
C SER A 61 -8.86 4.13 -10.53
N ALA A 62 -7.65 4.02 -9.98
CA ALA A 62 -7.22 2.85 -9.20
C ALA A 62 -8.20 2.55 -8.05
N ASP A 63 -8.47 1.28 -7.80
CA ASP A 63 -9.30 0.80 -6.69
C ASP A 63 -8.46 0.50 -5.45
N ILE A 64 -7.20 0.09 -5.66
CA ILE A 64 -6.26 -0.29 -4.61
C ILE A 64 -4.94 0.47 -4.78
N ILE A 65 -4.49 1.18 -3.75
CA ILE A 65 -3.13 1.75 -3.70
C ILE A 65 -2.28 0.88 -2.77
N SER A 66 -1.17 0.34 -3.27
CA SER A 66 -0.19 -0.42 -2.51
C SER A 66 1.11 0.34 -2.37
N PHE A 67 1.61 0.44 -1.14
CA PHE A 67 2.85 1.15 -0.84
C PHE A 67 3.62 0.46 0.28
N ASP A 68 4.92 0.73 0.33
CA ASP A 68 5.80 0.28 1.42
C ASP A 68 5.53 1.12 2.68
N ALA A 69 4.57 0.67 3.48
CA ALA A 69 4.26 1.28 4.77
C ALA A 69 5.35 1.04 5.81
N TYR A 70 6.12 -0.04 5.70
CA TYR A 70 7.18 -0.39 6.64
C TYR A 70 8.30 0.65 6.64
N ASN A 71 8.76 1.06 5.45
CA ASN A 71 9.82 2.04 5.26
C ASN A 71 9.30 3.47 5.06
N HIS A 72 8.07 3.63 4.53
CA HIS A 72 7.52 4.92 4.12
C HIS A 72 6.14 5.21 4.73
N ALA A 73 5.88 4.77 5.97
CA ALA A 73 4.60 4.96 6.68
C ALA A 73 3.98 6.37 6.56
N ARG A 74 4.82 7.40 6.60
CA ARG A 74 4.37 8.80 6.57
C ARG A 74 4.06 9.32 5.18
N SER A 75 4.57 8.69 4.12
CA SER A 75 4.50 9.23 2.75
C SER A 75 3.07 9.47 2.31
N LEU A 76 2.16 8.52 2.55
CA LEU A 76 0.75 8.64 2.19
C LEU A 76 0.00 9.62 3.11
N SER A 77 0.41 9.77 4.37
CA SER A 77 -0.22 10.68 5.34
C SER A 77 -0.03 12.16 5.02
N LEU A 78 0.87 12.50 4.10
CA LEU A 78 1.06 13.86 3.60
C LEU A 78 -0.09 14.34 2.70
N TYR A 79 -1.00 13.44 2.31
CA TYR A 79 -2.10 13.68 1.37
C TYR A 79 -3.47 13.36 1.99
N PRO A 80 -3.83 13.99 3.13
CA PRO A 80 -5.01 13.60 3.90
C PRO A 80 -6.33 13.80 3.13
N SER A 81 -6.42 14.86 2.32
CA SER A 81 -7.62 15.18 1.53
C SER A 81 -7.84 14.17 0.40
N GLU A 82 -6.77 13.81 -0.30
CA GLU A 82 -6.76 12.85 -1.40
C GLU A 82 -7.05 11.44 -0.88
N VAL A 83 -6.42 11.04 0.24
CA VAL A 83 -6.68 9.74 0.88
C VAL A 83 -8.12 9.65 1.37
N LYS A 84 -8.65 10.71 1.98
CA LYS A 84 -10.05 10.75 2.40
C LYS A 84 -10.99 10.58 1.20
N SER A 85 -10.75 11.32 0.12
CA SER A 85 -11.53 11.23 -1.13
C SER A 85 -11.46 9.83 -1.74
N PHE A 86 -10.26 9.23 -1.77
CA PHE A 86 -10.02 7.86 -2.22
C PHE A 86 -10.85 6.84 -1.41
N LEU A 87 -10.83 6.94 -0.08
CA LEU A 87 -11.60 6.05 0.79
C LEU A 87 -13.11 6.30 0.71
N GLU A 88 -13.56 7.53 0.44
CA GLU A 88 -14.96 7.88 0.21
C GLU A 88 -15.51 7.27 -1.08
N ARG A 89 -14.71 7.22 -2.14
CA ARG A 89 -15.03 6.49 -3.38
C ARG A 89 -14.81 4.97 -3.28
N LYS A 90 -14.75 4.42 -2.06
CA LYS A 90 -14.57 2.99 -1.74
C LYS A 90 -13.21 2.39 -2.12
N GLY A 91 -12.17 3.23 -2.31
CA GLY A 91 -10.81 2.77 -2.52
C GLY A 91 -10.27 1.98 -1.33
N THR A 92 -9.25 1.16 -1.57
CA THR A 92 -8.60 0.29 -0.59
C THR A 92 -7.10 0.59 -0.50
N ILE A 93 -6.55 0.63 0.71
CA ILE A 93 -5.12 0.83 0.92
C ILE A 93 -4.48 -0.53 1.25
N ALA A 94 -3.51 -0.95 0.46
CA ALA A 94 -2.65 -2.08 0.75
C ALA A 94 -1.41 -1.61 1.51
N TRP A 95 -1.39 -1.91 2.82
CA TRP A 95 -0.34 -1.56 3.75
C TRP A 95 0.78 -2.59 3.66
N GLY A 96 1.84 -2.25 2.92
CA GLY A 96 3.07 -3.02 2.84
C GLY A 96 3.86 -2.93 4.13
N ILE A 97 3.46 -3.68 5.15
CA ILE A 97 3.94 -3.50 6.52
C ILE A 97 4.88 -4.62 6.98
N VAL A 98 4.91 -5.78 6.31
CA VAL A 98 5.88 -6.83 6.63
C VAL A 98 7.18 -6.56 5.84
N PRO A 99 8.35 -6.50 6.50
CA PRO A 99 9.62 -6.27 5.81
C PRO A 99 9.96 -7.41 4.85
N ASN A 100 10.74 -7.10 3.83
CA ASN A 100 11.19 -8.04 2.80
C ASN A 100 12.72 -8.19 2.75
N ASP A 101 13.41 -7.85 3.85
CA ASP A 101 14.82 -8.12 4.10
C ASP A 101 15.00 -8.97 5.37
N GLU A 102 15.96 -9.89 5.35
CA GLU A 102 16.17 -10.85 6.44
C GLU A 102 16.50 -10.20 7.80
N PRO A 103 17.35 -9.15 7.88
CA PRO A 103 17.65 -8.50 9.16
C PRO A 103 16.40 -7.92 9.83
N SER A 104 15.60 -7.13 9.10
CA SER A 104 14.37 -6.54 9.64
C SER A 104 13.34 -7.62 9.98
N LEU A 105 13.22 -8.65 9.15
CA LEU A 105 12.27 -9.73 9.38
C LEU A 105 12.56 -10.50 10.68
N ALA A 106 13.84 -10.67 11.03
CA ALA A 106 14.25 -11.34 12.25
C ALA A 106 13.93 -10.55 13.54
N GLU A 107 13.75 -9.22 13.42
CA GLU A 107 13.42 -8.34 14.54
C GLU A 107 11.90 -8.19 14.76
N GLU A 108 11.09 -8.63 13.81
CA GLU A 108 9.65 -8.39 13.81
C GLU A 108 8.82 -9.58 14.30
N THR A 109 7.73 -9.24 14.98
CA THR A 109 6.68 -10.16 15.45
C THR A 109 5.32 -9.64 15.00
N ALA A 110 4.28 -10.48 15.03
CA ALA A 110 2.93 -10.01 14.71
C ALA A 110 2.49 -8.83 15.61
N ALA A 111 2.86 -8.87 16.90
CA ALA A 111 2.54 -7.81 17.85
C ALA A 111 3.26 -6.49 17.54
N SER A 112 4.56 -6.52 17.23
CA SER A 112 5.31 -5.31 16.87
C SER A 112 4.83 -4.73 15.54
N LEU A 113 4.55 -5.58 14.55
CA LEU A 113 3.99 -5.16 13.27
C LEU A 113 2.59 -4.56 13.39
N LYS A 114 1.76 -5.08 14.31
CA LYS A 114 0.45 -4.52 14.64
C LYS A 114 0.59 -3.12 15.21
N ASP A 115 1.49 -2.91 16.15
CA ASP A 115 1.70 -1.60 16.76
C ASP A 115 2.21 -0.61 15.70
N ARG A 116 3.16 -1.02 14.84
CA ARG A 116 3.62 -0.21 13.69
C ARG A 116 2.49 0.12 12.71
N LEU A 117 1.61 -0.83 12.40
CA LEU A 117 0.46 -0.62 11.52
C LEU A 117 -0.53 0.39 12.12
N GLU A 118 -0.86 0.24 13.40
CA GLU A 118 -1.74 1.17 14.13
C GLU A 118 -1.15 2.59 14.16
N GLU A 119 0.16 2.71 14.37
CA GLU A 119 0.88 3.98 14.30
C GLU A 119 0.87 4.58 12.89
N ALA A 120 1.06 3.77 11.84
CA ALA A 120 0.99 4.22 10.45
C ALA A 120 -0.43 4.71 10.08
N MET A 121 -1.48 4.11 10.63
CA MET A 121 -2.87 4.50 10.41
C MET A 121 -3.31 5.71 11.26
N ALA A 122 -2.67 5.96 12.40
CA ALA A 122 -3.09 7.00 13.34
C ALA A 122 -3.21 8.42 12.74
N PRO A 123 -2.29 8.90 11.87
CA PRO A 123 -2.40 10.22 11.26
C PRO A 123 -3.74 10.45 10.55
N PHE A 124 -4.19 9.49 9.73
CA PHE A 124 -5.43 9.61 8.96
C PHE A 124 -6.70 9.75 9.83
N THR A 125 -6.64 9.26 11.07
CA THR A 125 -7.74 9.43 12.03
C THR A 125 -7.91 10.86 12.53
N ARG A 126 -6.80 11.60 12.62
CA ARG A 126 -6.82 13.03 12.98
C ARG A 126 -7.48 13.86 11.88
N ASP A 127 -7.41 13.38 10.64
CA ASP A 127 -7.98 14.01 9.44
C ASP A 127 -9.40 13.53 9.12
N GLY A 128 -10.06 12.88 10.09
CA GLY A 128 -11.49 12.55 10.03
C GLY A 128 -11.81 11.22 9.35
N VAL A 129 -10.82 10.39 9.04
CA VAL A 129 -11.06 9.01 8.57
C VAL A 129 -11.18 8.08 9.78
N PRO A 130 -12.32 7.42 10.04
CA PRO A 130 -12.44 6.53 11.19
C PRO A 130 -11.44 5.37 11.09
N PHE A 131 -10.75 5.04 12.19
CA PHE A 131 -9.78 3.94 12.22
C PHE A 131 -10.35 2.62 11.68
N ARG A 132 -11.59 2.28 12.08
CA ARG A 132 -12.29 1.09 11.55
C ARG A 132 -12.50 1.11 10.04
N LYS A 133 -12.62 2.29 9.43
CA LYS A 133 -12.71 2.43 7.97
C LYS A 133 -11.38 2.05 7.31
N LEU A 134 -10.25 2.49 7.87
CA LEU A 134 -8.90 2.14 7.39
C LEU A 134 -8.65 0.63 7.47
N VAL A 135 -9.06 -0.01 8.57
CA VAL A 135 -8.94 -1.47 8.72
C VAL A 135 -9.84 -2.20 7.73
N ARG A 136 -11.11 -1.80 7.61
CA ARG A 136 -12.08 -2.45 6.72
C ARG A 136 -11.74 -2.29 5.23
N GLN A 137 -11.17 -1.15 4.86
CA GLN A 137 -10.69 -0.85 3.51
C GLN A 137 -9.17 -1.00 3.42
N GLY A 138 -8.61 -1.94 4.20
CA GLY A 138 -7.19 -2.24 4.27
C GLY A 138 -6.91 -3.64 3.70
N LEU A 139 -5.83 -3.75 2.94
CA LEU A 139 -5.15 -5.03 2.67
C LEU A 139 -3.79 -4.99 3.38
N LEU A 140 -3.31 -6.14 3.82
CA LEU A 140 -1.95 -6.26 4.36
C LEU A 140 -1.09 -6.97 3.34
N THR A 141 0.10 -6.43 3.08
CA THR A 141 1.08 -7.02 2.17
C THR A 141 2.47 -6.93 2.79
N PRO A 142 3.47 -7.62 2.23
CA PRO A 142 4.86 -7.24 2.41
C PRO A 142 5.12 -5.84 1.81
N GLY A 143 6.21 -5.18 2.21
CA GLY A 143 6.58 -3.84 1.74
C GLY A 143 6.77 -3.74 0.21
N CYS A 144 7.33 -4.80 -0.40
CA CYS A 144 7.54 -4.95 -1.84
C CYS A 144 7.63 -6.46 -2.13
N GLY A 145 8.13 -6.88 -3.30
CA GLY A 145 8.33 -8.30 -3.60
C GLY A 145 9.29 -9.00 -2.63
N LEU A 146 9.14 -10.32 -2.47
CA LEU A 146 9.99 -11.15 -1.61
C LEU A 146 11.27 -11.65 -2.31
N ALA A 147 11.54 -11.20 -3.53
CA ALA A 147 12.69 -11.67 -4.34
C ALA A 147 14.06 -11.34 -3.72
N THR A 148 14.10 -10.41 -2.77
CA THR A 148 15.29 -10.03 -1.99
C THR A 148 15.62 -11.00 -0.86
N LEU A 149 14.67 -11.86 -0.47
CA LEU A 149 14.89 -12.91 0.53
C LEU A 149 15.53 -14.10 -0.16
N THR A 150 16.70 -14.51 0.34
CA THR A 150 17.53 -15.51 -0.35
C THR A 150 17.18 -16.94 0.05
N SER A 151 16.53 -17.12 1.20
CA SER A 151 16.07 -18.41 1.72
C SER A 151 14.56 -18.58 1.58
N GLU A 152 14.13 -19.81 1.31
CA GLU A 152 12.70 -20.18 1.28
C GLU A 152 12.09 -20.00 2.68
N GLU A 153 12.86 -20.30 3.73
CA GLU A 153 12.47 -20.13 5.12
C GLU A 153 12.19 -18.66 5.47
N ALA A 154 13.00 -17.71 4.99
CA ALA A 154 12.72 -16.29 5.20
C ALA A 154 11.46 -15.84 4.46
N ALA A 155 11.27 -16.28 3.21
CA ALA A 155 10.05 -15.95 2.46
C ALA A 155 8.79 -16.54 3.12
N ALA A 156 8.87 -17.78 3.58
CA ALA A 156 7.79 -18.42 4.36
C ALA A 156 7.51 -17.63 5.64
N ARG A 157 8.55 -17.25 6.39
CA ARG A 157 8.40 -16.49 7.64
C ARG A 157 7.71 -15.14 7.43
N ALA A 158 8.02 -14.43 6.35
CA ALA A 158 7.34 -13.18 6.00
C ALA A 158 5.84 -13.39 5.76
N LEU A 159 5.46 -14.46 5.05
CA LEU A 159 4.06 -14.78 4.80
C LEU A 159 3.33 -15.28 6.06
N GLU A 160 4.01 -16.01 6.94
CA GLU A 160 3.49 -16.40 8.26
C GLU A 160 3.19 -15.19 9.13
N LEU A 161 4.14 -14.26 9.27
CA LEU A 161 3.96 -13.01 10.02
C LEU A 161 2.80 -12.19 9.45
N LEU A 162 2.66 -12.14 8.13
CA LEU A 162 1.54 -11.46 7.48
C LEU A 162 0.20 -12.10 7.85
N ALA A 163 0.13 -13.44 7.87
CA ALA A 163 -1.09 -14.17 8.23
C ALA A 163 -1.44 -14.01 9.72
N GLU A 164 -0.43 -14.09 10.61
CA GLU A 164 -0.56 -13.86 12.05
C GLU A 164 -1.09 -12.44 12.33
N LEU A 165 -0.44 -11.42 11.77
CA LEU A 165 -0.85 -10.02 11.88
C LEU A 165 -2.29 -9.82 11.38
N SER A 166 -2.63 -10.42 10.25
CA SER A 166 -3.98 -10.36 9.68
C SER A 166 -5.04 -10.96 10.62
N ALA A 167 -4.72 -12.06 11.30
CA ALA A 167 -5.59 -12.67 12.30
C ALA A 167 -5.75 -11.79 13.55
N GLU A 168 -4.66 -11.20 14.05
CA GLU A 168 -4.69 -10.28 15.19
C GLU A 168 -5.55 -9.03 14.90
N MET A 169 -5.36 -8.42 13.73
CA MET A 169 -6.13 -7.25 13.31
C MET A 169 -7.63 -7.56 13.21
N ARG A 170 -8.02 -8.70 12.62
CA ARG A 170 -9.44 -9.12 12.57
C ARG A 170 -10.02 -9.41 13.94
N LYS A 171 -9.23 -9.97 14.87
CA LYS A 171 -9.68 -10.23 16.24
C LYS A 171 -9.92 -8.93 17.01
N ARG A 172 -9.03 -7.94 16.86
CA ARG A 172 -9.14 -6.64 17.54
C ARG A 172 -10.21 -5.75 16.92
N TYR A 173 -10.37 -5.81 15.61
CA TYR A 173 -11.29 -4.99 14.82
C TYR A 173 -12.20 -5.86 13.94
N PRO A 174 -13.22 -6.51 14.54
CA PRO A 174 -14.19 -7.29 13.79
C PRO A 174 -15.09 -6.41 12.91
#